data_AF-A0A9Q4KTV0-F1
#
_entry.id   AF-A0A9Q4KTV0-F1
#
_cell.length_a   1.000
_cell.length_b   1.000
_cell.length_c   1.000
_cell.angle_alpha   90.00
_cell.angle_beta   90.00
_cell.angle_gamma   90.00
#
_symmetry.space_group_name_H-M   'P 1'
#
loop_
_entity.id
_entity.type
_entity.pdbx_description
1 polymer ?
#
loop_
_entity_poly.entity_id
_entity_poly.type
_entity_poly.pdbx_seq_one_letter_code
_entity_poly.pdbx_strand_id
1 'polypeptide(L)'
;MISPRLTNLVLVLLIVTVITPAVTAVETGGYVVEPAYDIYPEYSDVYFTPRSAETILLNDPEPTPIRLADLPSGVLVILGVAAVTPGVIYLGKYLSAANLPIIGGFKRVTHNNILDNTPRKMICSCVKENPGIQLSDLKRSTGFSYKNLSYHLNVLTNFHVIKSEECKNTTRYFENSGKFSDEERAMLMYLSHSSDKKIIETVLHHPGISRREISSQVGISGPSVSWHMHFLLNDRIIEQRKEGRVARHYLTGDMSTVYDNMAGRASV
;
A
#
# COMPACT_ATOMS: atom_id res chain seq x y z
N MET A 1 40.10 -17.09 16.34
CA MET A 1 39.39 -18.24 16.93
C MET A 1 38.56 -17.74 18.11
N ILE A 2 37.26 -17.52 17.89
CA ILE A 2 36.33 -17.09 18.95
C ILE A 2 36.02 -18.33 19.80
N SER A 3 36.13 -18.22 21.11
CA SER A 3 35.99 -19.37 22.00
C SER A 3 34.57 -19.96 21.91
N PRO A 4 34.41 -21.29 21.99
CA PRO A 4 33.10 -21.96 21.88
C PRO A 4 32.10 -21.57 22.98
N ARG A 5 32.58 -20.89 24.04
CA ARG A 5 31.75 -20.32 25.10
C ARG A 5 31.07 -19.01 24.68
N LEU A 6 31.69 -18.23 23.79
CA LEU A 6 31.15 -16.94 23.34
C LEU A 6 30.02 -17.13 22.30
N THR A 7 30.17 -18.12 21.42
CA THR A 7 29.13 -18.46 20.42
C THR A 7 27.87 -19.03 21.06
N ASN A 8 28.01 -19.87 22.08
CA ASN A 8 26.86 -20.38 22.83
C ASN A 8 26.17 -19.28 23.65
N LEU A 9 26.92 -18.32 24.18
CA LEU A 9 26.34 -17.17 24.90
C LEU A 9 25.52 -16.28 23.96
N VAL A 10 26.03 -15.98 22.77
CA VAL A 10 25.33 -15.17 21.76
C VAL A 10 24.09 -15.87 21.21
N LEU A 11 24.16 -17.18 21.01
CA LEU A 11 23.03 -18.00 20.57
C LEU A 11 21.92 -18.05 21.64
N VAL A 12 22.28 -18.21 22.92
CA VAL A 12 21.33 -18.16 24.04
C VAL A 12 20.69 -16.78 24.15
N LEU A 13 21.45 -15.70 23.96
CA LEU A 13 20.92 -14.33 24.00
C LEU A 13 19.92 -14.04 22.87
N LEU A 14 20.16 -14.59 21.67
CA LEU A 14 19.25 -14.47 20.51
C LEU A 14 17.97 -15.30 20.66
N ILE A 15 18.03 -16.44 21.35
CA ILE A 15 16.85 -17.27 21.59
C ILE A 15 15.95 -16.64 22.68
N VAL A 16 16.53 -15.97 23.68
CA VAL A 16 15.77 -15.30 24.74
C VAL A 16 15.01 -14.06 24.22
N THR A 17 15.53 -13.35 23.21
CA THR A 17 14.84 -12.18 22.63
C THR A 17 13.68 -12.53 21.69
N VAL A 18 13.68 -13.74 21.12
CA VAL A 18 12.58 -14.22 20.25
C VAL A 18 11.46 -14.90 21.07
N ILE A 19 11.75 -15.32 22.31
CA ILE A 19 10.79 -16.06 23.16
C ILE A 19 10.08 -15.18 24.20
N THR A 20 10.41 -13.90 24.38
CA THR A 20 9.55 -13.03 25.19
C THR A 20 8.22 -12.82 24.46
N PRO A 21 7.09 -13.41 24.90
CA PRO A 21 5.81 -12.86 24.48
C PRO A 21 5.78 -11.40 24.94
N ALA A 22 5.02 -10.56 24.26
CA ALA A 22 4.58 -9.31 24.84
C ALA A 22 3.98 -9.66 26.20
N VAL A 23 4.74 -9.41 27.27
CA VAL A 23 4.23 -9.54 28.63
C VAL A 23 3.27 -8.38 28.77
N THR A 24 2.03 -8.67 28.40
CA THR A 24 0.84 -7.99 28.89
C THR A 24 1.08 -7.71 30.36
N ALA A 25 0.94 -6.43 30.73
CA ALA A 25 0.93 -5.91 32.08
C ALA A 25 0.82 -7.04 33.11
N VAL A 26 1.96 -7.39 33.72
CA VAL A 26 1.90 -8.07 35.01
C VAL A 26 1.14 -7.09 35.87
N GLU A 27 -0.11 -7.41 36.18
CA GLU A 27 -0.77 -6.96 37.39
C GLU A 27 0.20 -7.31 38.51
N THR A 28 1.13 -6.39 38.81
CA THR A 28 1.74 -6.33 40.11
C THR A 28 0.56 -6.00 40.99
N GLY A 29 -0.06 -7.04 41.57
CA GLY A 29 -1.06 -6.88 42.62
C GLY A 29 -0.54 -5.78 43.52
N GLY A 30 -1.29 -4.68 43.56
CA GLY A 30 -0.76 -3.35 43.88
C GLY A 30 0.22 -3.43 45.04
N TYR A 31 1.47 -3.01 44.81
CA TYR A 31 2.40 -2.93 45.92
C TYR A 31 2.00 -1.72 46.76
N VAL A 32 1.37 -1.98 47.91
CA VAL A 32 1.06 -0.93 48.88
C VAL A 32 2.38 -0.51 49.50
N VAL A 33 2.79 0.72 49.21
CA VAL A 33 3.90 1.36 49.92
C VAL A 33 3.31 1.91 51.22
N GLU A 34 3.48 1.17 52.31
CA GLU A 34 3.23 1.73 53.62
C GLU A 34 4.38 2.69 53.97
N PRO A 35 4.09 3.95 54.32
CA PRO A 35 5.12 4.86 54.76
C PRO A 35 5.78 4.29 56.02
N ALA A 36 7.09 4.42 56.14
CA ALA A 36 7.85 3.86 57.26
C ALA A 36 7.52 4.50 58.64
N TYR A 37 6.57 5.43 58.69
CA TYR A 37 6.12 6.10 59.92
C TYR A 37 4.60 6.27 59.92
N ASP A 38 4.00 6.10 61.10
CA ASP A 38 2.58 6.29 61.35
C ASP A 38 2.20 7.77 61.18
N ILE A 39 1.43 8.08 60.14
CA ILE A 39 0.84 9.41 59.97
C ILE A 39 -0.42 9.47 60.85
N TYR A 40 -0.33 10.17 61.98
CA TYR A 40 -1.49 10.43 62.85
C TYR A 40 -2.49 11.35 62.13
N PRO A 41 -3.82 11.11 62.20
CA PRO A 41 -4.78 11.76 61.32
C PRO A 41 -5.19 13.17 61.76
N GLU A 42 -4.62 13.73 62.83
CA GLU A 42 -5.23 14.89 63.51
C GLU A 42 -4.75 16.26 63.03
N TYR A 43 -4.03 16.34 61.89
CA TYR A 43 -3.64 17.63 61.29
C TYR A 43 -3.58 17.53 59.76
N SER A 44 -4.73 17.27 59.11
CA SER A 44 -4.85 17.16 57.65
C SER A 44 -4.86 18.49 56.88
N ASP A 45 -4.79 19.62 57.57
CA ASP A 45 -5.06 20.93 56.96
C ASP A 45 -3.80 21.80 56.88
N VAL A 46 -2.75 21.30 56.21
CA VAL A 46 -1.60 22.13 55.85
C VAL A 46 -1.25 21.91 54.38
N TYR A 47 -1.47 22.97 53.61
CA TYR A 47 -1.17 23.17 52.19
C TYR A 47 -0.01 22.31 51.65
N PHE A 48 -0.26 21.60 50.54
CA PHE A 48 0.77 20.92 49.75
C PHE A 48 1.70 21.97 49.12
N THR A 49 2.74 22.39 49.84
CA THR A 49 3.81 23.20 49.28
C THR A 49 4.81 22.27 48.57
N PRO A 50 5.25 22.58 47.34
CA PRO A 50 6.32 21.80 46.71
C PRO A 50 7.57 21.90 47.58
N ARG A 51 8.16 20.74 47.91
CA ARG A 51 9.37 20.58 48.75
C ARG A 51 10.47 21.54 48.28
N SER A 52 10.66 22.65 48.99
CA SER A 52 11.84 23.51 48.80
C SER A 52 13.05 22.82 49.42
N ALA A 53 14.23 22.99 48.83
CA ALA A 53 15.46 22.32 49.25
C ALA A 53 15.88 22.58 50.71
N GLU A 54 15.23 23.51 51.41
CA GLU A 54 15.53 23.92 52.79
C GLU A 54 14.58 23.32 53.84
N THR A 55 13.51 22.61 53.44
CA THR A 55 12.57 22.00 54.41
C THR A 55 13.06 20.60 54.80
N ILE A 56 13.81 20.50 55.90
CA ILE A 56 14.25 19.23 56.48
C ILE A 56 13.23 18.81 57.55
N LEU A 57 12.42 17.79 57.27
CA LEU A 57 11.59 17.17 58.30
C LEU A 57 12.51 16.45 59.29
N LEU A 58 12.28 16.63 60.59
CA LEU A 58 13.18 16.17 61.67
C LEU A 58 13.44 14.64 61.71
N ASN A 59 12.76 13.86 60.86
CA ASN A 59 12.90 12.40 60.72
C ASN A 59 12.87 11.94 59.25
N ASP A 60 13.17 12.82 58.28
CA ASP A 60 13.24 12.41 56.88
C ASP A 60 14.45 11.45 56.70
N PRO A 61 14.26 10.21 56.22
CA PRO A 61 15.38 9.31 56.00
C PRO A 61 16.34 9.94 54.98
N GLU A 62 17.63 9.94 55.29
CA GLU A 62 18.62 10.47 54.34
C GLU A 62 18.53 9.68 53.03
N PRO A 63 18.52 10.36 51.86
CA PRO A 63 18.43 9.70 50.58
C PRO A 63 19.64 8.79 50.39
N THR A 64 19.41 7.48 50.41
CA THR A 64 20.48 6.50 50.22
C THR A 64 20.78 6.34 48.72
N PRO A 65 22.05 6.41 48.30
CA PRO A 65 22.41 6.22 46.90
C PRO A 65 22.23 4.75 46.52
N ILE A 66 21.25 4.45 45.66
CA ILE A 66 21.04 3.10 45.12
C ILE A 66 22.01 2.88 43.96
N ARG A 67 22.83 1.82 44.01
CA ARG A 67 23.73 1.47 42.90
C ARG A 67 23.00 0.62 41.88
N LEU A 68 23.45 0.68 40.62
CA LEU A 68 22.89 -0.15 39.54
C LEU A 68 22.91 -1.65 39.91
N ALA A 69 23.95 -2.11 40.62
CA ALA A 69 24.07 -3.51 41.07
C ALA A 69 23.04 -3.93 42.13
N ASP A 70 22.41 -2.98 42.82
CA ASP A 70 21.42 -3.22 43.87
C ASP A 70 19.99 -3.35 43.30
N LEU A 71 19.82 -3.10 41.99
CA LEU A 71 18.53 -3.25 41.32
C LEU A 71 18.16 -4.73 41.16
N PRO A 72 16.85 -5.05 41.20
CA PRO A 72 16.39 -6.38 40.86
C PRO A 72 16.87 -6.80 39.47
N SER A 73 17.26 -8.07 39.35
CA SER A 73 17.79 -8.64 38.10
C SER A 73 16.87 -8.41 36.90
N GLY A 74 15.55 -8.45 37.10
CA GLY A 74 14.56 -8.14 36.06
C GLY A 74 14.68 -6.71 35.49
N VAL A 75 14.96 -5.73 36.34
CA VAL A 75 15.14 -4.32 35.91
C VAL A 75 16.43 -4.15 35.12
N LEU A 76 17.51 -4.83 35.54
CA LEU A 76 18.78 -4.81 34.83
C LEU A 76 18.69 -5.41 33.42
N VAL A 77 17.93 -6.50 33.27
CA VAL A 77 17.68 -7.11 31.96
C VAL A 77 16.92 -6.15 31.05
N ILE A 78 15.88 -5.47 31.56
CA ILE A 78 15.09 -4.51 30.78
C ILE A 78 15.96 -3.32 30.32
N LEU A 79 16.76 -2.75 31.22
CA LEU A 79 17.67 -1.65 30.88
C LEU A 79 18.73 -2.07 29.84
N GLY A 80 19.25 -3.29 29.96
CA GLY A 80 20.18 -3.87 28.99
C GLY A 80 19.55 -4.02 27.60
N VAL A 81 18.35 -4.58 27.51
CA VAL A 81 17.63 -4.73 26.24
C VAL A 81 17.30 -3.37 25.63
N ALA A 82 16.83 -2.42 26.43
CA ALA A 82 16.49 -1.06 25.96
C ALA A 82 17.72 -0.33 25.41
N ALA A 83 18.89 -0.48 26.03
CA ALA A 83 20.14 0.14 25.57
C ALA A 83 20.63 -0.44 24.22
N VAL A 84 20.40 -1.74 23.98
CA VAL A 84 20.89 -2.44 22.77
C VAL A 84 19.94 -2.30 21.58
N THR A 85 18.64 -2.14 21.84
CA THR A 85 17.58 -2.14 20.80
C THR A 85 17.80 -1.10 19.68
N PRO A 86 18.16 0.17 19.94
CA PRO A 86 18.40 1.15 18.88
C PRO A 86 19.53 0.75 17.94
N GLY A 87 20.61 0.18 18.49
CA GLY A 87 21.78 -0.27 17.72
C GLY A 87 21.45 -1.41 16.76
N VAL A 88 20.66 -2.39 17.21
CA VAL A 88 20.22 -3.51 16.38
C VAL A 88 19.31 -3.04 15.24
N ILE A 89 18.39 -2.11 15.51
CA ILE A 89 17.51 -1.53 14.48
C ILE A 89 18.33 -0.75 13.44
N TYR A 90 19.29 0.07 13.89
CA TYR A 90 20.14 0.85 12.99
C TYR A 90 21.04 -0.04 12.12
N LEU A 91 21.61 -1.09 12.72
CA LEU A 91 22.41 -2.09 12.01
C LEU A 91 21.57 -2.85 10.97
N GLY A 92 20.34 -3.22 11.30
CA GLY A 92 19.39 -3.85 10.36
C GLY A 92 19.07 -2.95 9.16
N LYS A 93 18.87 -1.65 9.38
CA LYS A 93 18.68 -0.67 8.28
C LYS A 93 19.90 -0.58 7.37
N TYR A 94 21.11 -0.58 7.94
CA TYR A 94 22.35 -0.50 7.15
C TYR A 94 22.59 -1.77 6.32
N LEU A 95 22.36 -2.96 6.89
CA LEU A 95 22.45 -4.23 6.16
C LEU A 95 21.41 -4.34 5.03
N SER A 96 20.18 -3.86 5.26
CA SER A 96 19.13 -3.80 4.23
C SER A 96 19.51 -2.85 3.07
N ALA A 97 20.24 -1.78 3.36
CA ALA A 97 20.77 -0.86 2.35
C ALA A 97 21.97 -1.43 1.57
N ALA A 98 22.77 -2.29 2.21
CA ALA A 98 24.03 -2.81 1.66
C ALA A 98 23.89 -3.92 0.59
N ASN A 99 22.67 -4.30 0.19
CA ASN A 99 22.41 -5.40 -0.77
C ASN A 99 23.13 -6.73 -0.44
N LEU A 100 23.51 -6.94 0.83
CA LEU A 100 24.17 -8.18 1.24
C LEU A 100 23.13 -9.32 1.22
N PRO A 101 23.44 -10.50 0.65
CA PRO A 101 22.51 -11.62 0.67
C PRO A 101 22.22 -11.98 2.13
N ILE A 102 20.99 -11.72 2.56
CA ILE A 102 20.53 -12.07 3.90
C ILE A 102 20.66 -13.59 4.01
N ILE A 103 21.55 -14.06 4.87
CA ILE A 103 21.73 -15.47 5.22
C ILE A 103 20.34 -15.99 5.62
N GLY A 104 19.72 -16.83 4.80
CA GLY A 104 18.35 -17.30 5.03
C GLY A 104 17.48 -17.60 3.80
N GLY A 105 18.00 -17.55 2.58
CA GLY A 105 17.25 -18.01 1.39
C GLY A 105 16.17 -17.04 0.87
N PHE A 106 16.03 -15.86 1.45
CA PHE A 106 15.15 -14.81 0.95
C PHE A 106 15.79 -14.11 -0.27
N LYS A 107 15.42 -14.54 -1.48
CA LYS A 107 15.84 -13.85 -2.72
C LYS A 107 15.15 -12.49 -2.81
N ARG A 108 15.91 -11.40 -2.63
CA ARG A 108 15.43 -10.02 -2.81
C ARG A 108 14.92 -9.83 -4.24
N VAL A 109 13.73 -9.24 -4.40
CA VAL A 109 13.21 -8.88 -5.72
C VAL A 109 13.98 -7.66 -6.24
N THR A 110 14.54 -7.78 -7.43
CA THR A 110 15.25 -6.74 -8.17
C THR A 110 14.68 -6.67 -9.59
N HIS A 111 14.98 -5.59 -10.33
CA HIS A 111 14.46 -5.40 -11.69
C HIS A 111 14.86 -6.56 -12.64
N ASN A 112 16.02 -7.18 -12.42
CA ASN A 112 16.52 -8.27 -13.26
C ASN A 112 15.88 -9.64 -12.93
N ASN A 113 15.31 -9.81 -11.73
CA ASN A 113 14.77 -11.10 -11.28
C ASN A 113 13.26 -11.09 -11.06
N ILE A 114 12.60 -9.96 -11.34
CA ILE A 114 11.17 -9.82 -11.08
C ILE A 114 10.36 -10.85 -11.86
N LEU A 115 10.73 -11.15 -13.10
CA LEU A 115 10.04 -12.14 -13.95
C LEU A 115 10.50 -13.59 -13.74
N ASP A 116 11.44 -13.86 -12.81
CA ASP A 116 11.86 -15.23 -12.47
C ASP A 116 10.75 -16.03 -11.76
N ASN A 117 9.71 -15.34 -11.29
CA ASN A 117 8.57 -15.94 -10.61
C ASN A 117 7.47 -16.30 -11.62
N THR A 118 7.09 -17.58 -11.67
CA THR A 118 6.09 -18.11 -12.62
C THR A 118 4.76 -17.33 -12.60
N PRO A 119 4.12 -17.06 -11.43
CA PRO A 119 2.94 -16.19 -11.38
C PRO A 119 3.13 -14.81 -12.02
N ARG A 120 4.21 -14.09 -11.67
CA ARG A 120 4.48 -12.75 -12.24
C ARG A 120 4.69 -12.79 -13.75
N LYS A 121 5.35 -13.84 -14.27
CA LYS A 121 5.53 -14.04 -15.71
C LYS A 121 4.18 -14.26 -16.41
N MET A 122 3.33 -15.14 -15.85
CA MET A 122 1.99 -15.39 -16.39
C MET A 122 1.09 -14.15 -16.38
N ILE A 123 1.08 -13.40 -15.27
CA ILE A 123 0.33 -12.15 -15.17
C ILE A 123 0.83 -11.14 -16.20
N CYS A 124 2.16 -10.97 -16.32
CA CYS A 124 2.75 -10.05 -17.29
C CYS A 124 2.39 -10.44 -18.72
N SER A 125 2.50 -11.72 -19.09
CA SER A 125 2.06 -12.21 -20.41
C SER A 125 0.59 -11.90 -20.67
N CYS A 126 -0.29 -12.18 -19.70
CA CYS A 126 -1.73 -11.92 -19.84
C CYS A 126 -2.04 -10.42 -20.04
N VAL A 127 -1.32 -9.53 -19.34
CA VAL A 127 -1.43 -8.07 -19.52
C VAL A 127 -0.92 -7.62 -20.90
N LYS A 128 0.15 -8.24 -21.42
CA LYS A 128 0.67 -7.94 -22.76
C LYS A 128 -0.29 -8.36 -23.87
N GLU A 129 -0.92 -9.51 -23.71
CA GLU A 129 -1.90 -10.07 -24.65
C GLU A 129 -3.23 -9.31 -24.61
N ASN A 130 -3.60 -8.76 -23.45
CA ASN A 130 -4.85 -8.05 -23.23
C ASN A 130 -4.59 -6.66 -22.61
N PRO A 131 -4.14 -5.66 -23.41
CA PRO A 131 -3.91 -4.30 -22.92
C PRO A 131 -5.18 -3.70 -22.32
N GLY A 132 -5.09 -3.19 -21.09
CA GLY A 132 -6.25 -2.66 -20.37
C GLY A 132 -7.07 -3.73 -19.66
N ILE A 133 -6.54 -4.93 -19.46
CA ILE A 133 -7.24 -5.98 -18.70
C ILE A 133 -7.52 -5.55 -17.25
N GLN A 134 -8.69 -5.96 -16.74
CA GLN A 134 -9.10 -5.70 -15.36
C GLN A 134 -8.65 -6.81 -14.41
N LEU A 135 -8.63 -6.53 -13.11
CA LEU A 135 -8.33 -7.53 -12.09
C LEU A 135 -9.29 -8.75 -12.14
N SER A 136 -10.57 -8.52 -12.40
CA SER A 136 -11.60 -9.56 -12.55
C SER A 136 -11.32 -10.48 -13.73
N ASP A 137 -10.91 -9.91 -14.87
CA ASP A 137 -10.61 -10.65 -16.09
C ASP A 137 -9.25 -11.36 -16.00
N LEU A 138 -8.26 -10.76 -15.31
CA LEU A 138 -7.00 -11.42 -14.95
C LEU A 138 -7.23 -12.66 -14.10
N LYS A 139 -8.12 -12.58 -13.10
CA LYS A 139 -8.54 -13.73 -12.29
C LYS A 139 -9.13 -14.84 -13.16
N ARG A 140 -10.03 -14.49 -14.07
CA ARG A 140 -10.67 -15.46 -14.98
C ARG A 140 -9.64 -16.12 -15.92
N SER A 141 -8.66 -15.35 -16.38
CA SER A 141 -7.67 -15.82 -17.37
C SER A 141 -6.52 -16.60 -16.76
N THR A 142 -6.10 -16.26 -15.53
CA THR A 142 -4.94 -16.90 -14.86
C THR A 142 -5.31 -17.93 -13.80
N GLY A 143 -6.54 -17.91 -13.29
CA GLY A 143 -7.00 -18.77 -12.20
C GLY A 143 -6.48 -18.38 -10.80
N PHE A 144 -5.65 -17.34 -10.68
CA PHE A 144 -5.12 -16.90 -9.39
C PHE A 144 -6.19 -16.23 -8.51
N SER A 145 -6.01 -16.31 -7.18
CA SER A 145 -6.87 -15.61 -6.24
C SER A 145 -6.64 -14.09 -6.30
N TYR A 146 -7.66 -13.30 -5.90
CA TYR A 146 -7.54 -11.83 -5.85
C TYR A 146 -6.34 -11.38 -5.03
N LYS A 147 -6.12 -11.96 -3.85
CA LYS A 147 -4.98 -11.63 -2.98
C LYS A 147 -3.63 -11.87 -3.68
N ASN A 148 -3.52 -12.99 -4.39
CA ASN A 148 -2.30 -13.35 -5.12
C ASN A 148 -2.05 -12.37 -6.29
N LEU A 149 -3.09 -12.06 -7.07
CA LEU A 149 -3.03 -11.07 -8.14
C LEU A 149 -2.69 -9.69 -7.62
N SER A 150 -3.38 -9.19 -6.60
CA SER A 150 -3.13 -7.86 -6.02
C SER A 150 -1.69 -7.71 -5.54
N TYR A 151 -1.15 -8.73 -4.88
CA TYR A 151 0.26 -8.74 -4.47
C TYR A 151 1.20 -8.65 -5.67
N HIS A 152 1.03 -9.52 -6.67
CA HIS A 152 1.91 -9.56 -7.83
C HIS A 152 1.79 -8.33 -8.73
N LEU A 153 0.59 -7.81 -8.93
CA LEU A 153 0.34 -6.58 -9.68
C LEU A 153 1.00 -5.39 -8.98
N ASN A 154 0.86 -5.27 -7.66
CA ASN A 154 1.55 -4.22 -6.90
C ASN A 154 3.08 -4.31 -7.07
N VAL A 155 3.64 -5.52 -6.99
CA VAL A 155 5.08 -5.72 -7.25
C VAL A 155 5.44 -5.32 -8.68
N LEU A 156 4.68 -5.75 -9.69
CA LEU A 156 4.97 -5.43 -11.10
C LEU A 156 4.84 -3.92 -11.40
N THR A 157 3.87 -3.23 -10.80
CA THR A 157 3.69 -1.78 -10.93
C THR A 157 4.81 -1.01 -10.24
N ASN A 158 5.22 -1.41 -9.03
CA ASN A 158 6.31 -0.76 -8.29
C ASN A 158 7.67 -0.87 -8.99
N PHE A 159 7.86 -1.92 -9.77
CA PHE A 159 9.05 -2.11 -10.60
C PHE A 159 8.86 -1.61 -12.04
N HIS A 160 7.79 -0.86 -12.33
CA HIS A 160 7.53 -0.26 -13.65
C HIS A 160 7.51 -1.27 -14.81
N VAL A 161 7.19 -2.54 -14.55
CA VAL A 161 7.02 -3.55 -15.61
C VAL A 161 5.65 -3.39 -16.28
N ILE A 162 4.65 -3.06 -15.48
CA ILE A 162 3.30 -2.73 -15.92
C ILE A 162 2.92 -1.35 -15.39
N LYS A 163 1.96 -0.73 -16.06
CA LYS A 163 1.32 0.51 -15.64
C LYS A 163 -0.14 0.22 -15.27
N SER A 164 -0.63 0.85 -14.22
CA SER A 164 -2.03 0.79 -13.81
C SER A 164 -2.70 2.15 -14.01
N GLU A 165 -3.93 2.14 -14.54
CA GLU A 165 -4.73 3.34 -14.76
C GLU A 165 -6.16 3.13 -14.30
N GLU A 166 -6.81 4.19 -13.83
CA GLU A 166 -8.19 4.13 -13.39
C GLU A 166 -9.14 4.48 -14.53
N CYS A 167 -10.18 3.66 -14.72
CA CYS A 167 -11.27 3.92 -15.66
C CYS A 167 -12.59 3.51 -15.02
N LYS A 168 -13.54 4.44 -14.91
CA LYS A 168 -14.88 4.18 -14.33
C LYS A 168 -14.85 3.45 -12.99
N ASN A 169 -13.96 3.91 -12.09
CA ASN A 169 -13.74 3.34 -10.76
C ASN A 169 -13.17 1.91 -10.77
N THR A 170 -12.50 1.52 -11.85
CA THR A 170 -11.86 0.22 -11.96
C THR A 170 -10.45 0.37 -12.51
N THR A 171 -9.49 -0.30 -11.88
CA THR A 171 -8.10 -0.32 -12.32
C THR A 171 -7.94 -1.19 -13.58
N ARG A 172 -7.18 -0.67 -14.54
CA ARG A 172 -6.81 -1.26 -15.82
C ARG A 172 -5.31 -1.41 -15.87
N TYR A 173 -4.81 -2.54 -16.38
CA TYR A 173 -3.37 -2.81 -16.44
C TYR A 173 -2.86 -2.82 -17.87
N PHE A 174 -1.70 -2.21 -18.08
CA PHE A 174 -1.02 -2.09 -19.37
C PHE A 174 0.44 -2.49 -19.23
N GLU A 175 1.04 -2.99 -20.31
CA GLU A 175 2.50 -3.13 -20.36
C GLU A 175 3.15 -1.75 -20.35
N ASN A 176 4.20 -1.57 -19.54
CA ASN A 176 4.96 -0.32 -19.50
C ASN A 176 6.13 -0.34 -20.50
N SER A 177 5.84 -0.66 -21.77
CA SER A 177 6.82 -0.73 -22.86
C SER A 177 6.89 0.53 -23.73
N GLY A 178 6.03 1.52 -23.46
CA GLY A 178 5.85 2.68 -24.33
C GLY A 178 5.15 2.37 -25.65
N LYS A 179 4.61 1.15 -25.81
CA LYS A 179 3.89 0.71 -27.01
C LYS A 179 2.61 1.51 -27.27
N PHE A 180 1.96 1.99 -26.21
CA PHE A 180 0.70 2.72 -26.29
C PHE A 180 0.86 4.13 -25.70
N SER A 181 0.46 5.14 -26.46
CA SER A 181 0.35 6.52 -25.98
C SER A 181 -0.73 6.65 -24.89
N ASP A 182 -0.77 7.78 -24.20
CA ASP A 182 -1.78 8.02 -23.16
C ASP A 182 -3.20 8.03 -23.76
N GLU A 183 -3.37 8.58 -24.95
CA GLU A 183 -4.61 8.64 -25.70
C GLU A 183 -5.04 7.25 -26.21
N GLU A 184 -4.08 6.45 -26.71
CA GLU A 184 -4.33 5.07 -27.13
C GLU A 184 -4.80 4.21 -25.96
N ARG A 185 -4.15 4.32 -24.78
CA ARG A 185 -4.58 3.61 -23.58
C ARG A 185 -5.97 4.04 -23.15
N ALA A 186 -6.24 5.35 -23.09
CA ALA A 186 -7.56 5.88 -22.78
C ALA A 186 -8.61 5.25 -23.70
N MET A 187 -8.39 5.28 -25.02
CA MET A 187 -9.32 4.69 -25.97
C MET A 187 -9.49 3.17 -25.78
N LEU A 188 -8.40 2.42 -25.60
CA LEU A 188 -8.45 0.97 -25.35
C LEU A 188 -9.29 0.60 -24.12
N MET A 189 -9.20 1.39 -23.04
CA MET A 189 -10.00 1.15 -21.83
C MET A 189 -11.51 1.18 -22.13
N TYR A 190 -11.97 2.10 -22.99
CA TYR A 190 -13.38 2.17 -23.38
C TYR A 190 -13.75 1.12 -24.43
N LEU A 191 -12.89 0.85 -25.41
CA LEU A 191 -13.17 -0.16 -26.44
C LEU A 191 -13.26 -1.59 -25.86
N SER A 192 -12.66 -1.84 -24.70
CA SER A 192 -12.79 -3.11 -23.98
C SER A 192 -14.22 -3.40 -23.49
N HIS A 193 -15.06 -2.36 -23.33
CA HIS A 193 -16.44 -2.50 -22.88
C HIS A 193 -17.39 -2.45 -24.08
N SER A 194 -18.25 -3.47 -24.22
CA SER A 194 -19.13 -3.62 -25.38
C SER A 194 -20.05 -2.41 -25.60
N SER A 195 -20.59 -1.82 -24.54
CA SER A 195 -21.49 -0.68 -24.64
C SER A 195 -20.75 0.61 -25.03
N ASP A 196 -19.57 0.84 -24.44
CA ASP A 196 -18.74 2.00 -24.75
C ASP A 196 -18.22 1.94 -26.18
N LYS A 197 -17.73 0.76 -26.59
CA LYS A 197 -17.33 0.49 -27.98
C LYS A 197 -18.45 0.82 -28.96
N LYS A 198 -19.65 0.28 -28.75
CA LYS A 198 -20.81 0.57 -29.62
C LYS A 198 -21.15 2.06 -29.66
N ILE A 199 -21.08 2.77 -28.54
CA ILE A 199 -21.33 4.22 -28.51
C ILE A 199 -20.27 4.97 -29.31
N ILE A 200 -18.98 4.66 -29.11
CA ILE A 200 -17.87 5.28 -29.82
C ILE A 200 -18.01 5.04 -31.34
N GLU A 201 -18.20 3.79 -31.75
CA GLU A 201 -18.39 3.41 -33.16
C GLU A 201 -19.62 4.13 -33.77
N THR A 202 -20.72 4.19 -33.02
CA THR A 202 -21.95 4.89 -33.44
C THR A 202 -21.69 6.39 -33.68
N VAL A 203 -21.00 7.06 -32.77
CA VAL A 203 -20.67 8.49 -32.89
C VAL A 203 -19.66 8.74 -34.01
N LEU A 204 -18.72 7.81 -34.22
CA LEU A 204 -17.74 7.86 -35.31
C LEU A 204 -18.44 7.74 -36.68
N HIS A 205 -19.36 6.78 -36.84
CA HIS A 205 -20.09 6.57 -38.11
C HIS A 205 -21.19 7.60 -38.37
N HIS A 206 -21.75 8.20 -37.32
CA HIS A 206 -22.78 9.22 -37.40
C HIS A 206 -22.41 10.48 -36.61
N PRO A 207 -21.46 11.31 -37.12
CA PRO A 207 -21.09 12.56 -36.46
C PRO A 207 -22.31 13.48 -36.29
N GLY A 208 -22.48 14.06 -35.10
CA GLY A 208 -23.65 14.88 -34.78
C GLY A 208 -24.88 14.07 -34.34
N ILE A 209 -24.74 12.78 -34.07
CA ILE A 209 -25.84 11.98 -33.52
C ILE A 209 -26.26 12.50 -32.13
N SER A 210 -27.58 12.55 -31.89
CA SER A 210 -28.13 12.96 -30.59
C SER A 210 -28.17 11.80 -29.61
N ARG A 211 -28.24 12.10 -28.31
CA ARG A 211 -28.37 11.08 -27.25
C ARG A 211 -29.53 10.10 -27.50
N ARG A 212 -30.67 10.58 -27.99
CA ARG A 212 -31.85 9.74 -28.26
C ARG A 212 -31.58 8.75 -29.38
N GLU A 213 -30.90 9.21 -30.43
CA GLU A 213 -30.51 8.37 -31.57
C GLU A 213 -29.44 7.35 -31.15
N ILE A 214 -28.43 7.75 -30.34
CA ILE A 214 -27.44 6.81 -29.76
C ILE A 214 -28.13 5.71 -28.97
N SER A 215 -29.08 6.07 -28.08
CA SER A 215 -29.84 5.09 -27.29
C SER A 215 -30.58 4.09 -28.17
N SER A 216 -31.17 4.56 -29.28
CA SER A 216 -31.88 3.72 -30.24
C SER A 216 -30.94 2.78 -31.00
N GLN A 217 -29.77 3.27 -31.44
CA GLN A 217 -28.83 2.46 -32.23
C GLN A 217 -28.06 1.44 -31.39
N VAL A 218 -27.60 1.85 -30.19
CA VAL A 218 -26.84 0.97 -29.29
C VAL A 218 -27.75 -0.05 -28.59
N GLY A 219 -29.05 0.26 -28.46
CA GLY A 219 -30.04 -0.62 -27.83
C GLY A 219 -29.97 -0.62 -26.30
N ILE A 220 -29.56 0.50 -25.70
CA ILE A 220 -29.50 0.67 -24.24
C ILE A 220 -30.35 1.87 -23.81
N SER A 221 -30.78 1.90 -22.55
CA SER A 221 -31.64 2.95 -22.02
C SER A 221 -30.97 4.33 -22.11
N GLY A 222 -31.78 5.39 -22.26
CA GLY A 222 -31.29 6.77 -22.24
C GLY A 222 -30.41 7.07 -21.00
N PRO A 223 -30.83 6.73 -19.77
CA PRO A 223 -29.99 6.87 -18.58
C PRO A 223 -28.65 6.14 -18.68
N SER A 224 -28.62 4.92 -19.22
CA SER A 224 -27.37 4.18 -19.47
C SER A 224 -26.46 4.94 -20.44
N VAL A 225 -27.00 5.44 -21.57
CA VAL A 225 -26.22 6.28 -22.50
C VAL A 225 -25.67 7.51 -21.79
N SER A 226 -26.48 8.20 -20.97
CA SER A 226 -26.01 9.36 -20.18
C SER A 226 -24.83 9.01 -19.28
N TRP A 227 -24.89 7.86 -18.60
CA TRP A 227 -23.83 7.40 -17.73
C TRP A 227 -22.55 7.15 -18.53
N HIS A 228 -22.61 6.39 -19.63
CA HIS A 228 -21.46 6.15 -20.50
C HIS A 228 -20.89 7.46 -21.07
N MET A 229 -21.78 8.35 -21.55
CA MET A 229 -21.42 9.63 -22.14
C MET A 229 -20.76 10.57 -21.13
N HIS A 230 -21.15 10.53 -19.86
CA HIS A 230 -20.50 11.33 -18.82
C HIS A 230 -18.99 11.06 -18.75
N PHE A 231 -18.59 9.79 -18.75
CA PHE A 231 -17.18 9.41 -18.73
C PHE A 231 -16.48 9.71 -20.06
N LEU A 232 -17.12 9.39 -21.20
CA LEU A 232 -16.56 9.67 -22.53
C LEU A 232 -16.32 11.16 -22.78
N LEU A 233 -17.18 12.04 -22.25
CA LEU A 233 -17.02 13.49 -22.32
C LEU A 233 -15.92 13.98 -21.36
N ASN A 234 -15.90 13.47 -20.12
CA ASN A 234 -14.89 13.86 -19.13
C ASN A 234 -13.47 13.50 -19.59
N ASP A 235 -13.31 12.32 -20.21
CA ASP A 235 -12.02 11.83 -20.71
C ASP A 235 -11.71 12.36 -22.13
N ARG A 236 -12.51 13.32 -22.63
CA ARG A 236 -12.35 13.99 -23.94
C ARG A 236 -12.28 13.02 -25.13
N ILE A 237 -12.91 11.86 -25.02
CA ILE A 237 -13.06 10.92 -26.13
C ILE A 237 -14.09 11.42 -27.12
N ILE A 238 -15.21 11.92 -26.57
CA ILE A 238 -16.31 12.52 -27.31
C ILE A 238 -16.40 13.99 -26.91
N GLU A 239 -16.76 14.83 -27.87
CA GLU A 239 -17.16 16.21 -27.67
C GLU A 239 -18.68 16.35 -27.82
N GLN A 240 -19.23 17.30 -27.07
CA GLN A 240 -20.63 17.70 -27.19
C GLN A 240 -20.72 19.16 -27.65
N ARG A 241 -21.50 19.41 -28.70
CA ARG A 241 -21.84 20.76 -29.17
C ARG A 241 -23.34 20.97 -29.07
N LYS A 242 -23.77 22.17 -28.68
CA LYS A 242 -25.20 22.50 -28.64
C LYS A 242 -25.60 23.15 -29.95
N GLU A 243 -26.59 22.56 -30.61
CA GLU A 243 -27.24 23.12 -31.79
C GLU A 243 -28.72 23.36 -31.46
N GLY A 244 -29.03 24.60 -31.09
CA GLY A 244 -30.35 24.98 -30.57
C GLY A 244 -30.68 24.26 -29.27
N ARG A 245 -31.73 23.43 -29.28
CA ARG A 245 -32.18 22.63 -28.12
C ARG A 245 -31.57 21.23 -28.05
N VAL A 246 -30.85 20.80 -29.09
CA VAL A 246 -30.32 19.45 -29.20
C VAL A 246 -28.82 19.45 -28.99
N ALA A 247 -28.34 18.55 -28.14
CA ALA A 247 -26.92 18.29 -28.00
C ALA A 247 -26.48 17.26 -29.06
N ARG A 248 -25.42 17.62 -29.79
CA ARG A 248 -24.83 16.87 -30.89
C ARG A 248 -23.48 16.34 -30.45
N HIS A 249 -23.22 15.06 -30.70
CA HIS A 249 -22.03 14.38 -30.24
C HIS A 249 -21.08 14.08 -31.40
N TYR A 250 -19.79 14.30 -31.17
CA TYR A 250 -18.73 14.12 -32.15
C TYR A 250 -17.56 13.41 -31.50
N LEU A 251 -16.85 12.55 -32.22
CA LEU A 251 -15.57 12.05 -31.73
C LEU A 251 -14.55 13.20 -31.77
N THR A 252 -13.73 13.34 -30.73
CA THR A 252 -12.66 14.34 -30.70
C THR A 252 -11.69 14.10 -31.87
N GLY A 253 -11.19 15.15 -32.53
CA GLY A 253 -10.35 15.02 -33.73
C GLY A 253 -9.09 14.16 -33.51
N ASP A 254 -8.41 14.37 -32.39
CA ASP A 254 -7.23 13.58 -31.99
C ASP A 254 -7.60 12.10 -31.81
N MET A 255 -8.77 11.84 -31.22
CA MET A 255 -9.25 10.49 -30.91
C MET A 255 -9.72 9.74 -32.16
N SER A 256 -10.26 10.43 -33.17
CA SER A 256 -10.54 9.79 -34.48
C SER A 256 -9.26 9.25 -35.10
N THR A 257 -8.20 10.05 -35.09
CA THR A 257 -6.89 9.65 -35.64
C THR A 257 -6.32 8.46 -34.85
N VAL A 258 -6.43 8.49 -33.52
CA VAL A 258 -6.00 7.38 -32.65
C VAL A 258 -6.77 6.10 -32.96
N TYR A 259 -8.09 6.18 -33.13
CA TYR A 259 -8.92 5.02 -33.48
C TYR A 259 -8.48 4.37 -34.79
N ASP A 260 -8.28 5.19 -35.83
CA ASP A 260 -7.87 4.73 -37.16
C ASP A 260 -6.48 4.10 -37.14
N ASN A 261 -5.53 4.70 -36.42
CA ASN A 261 -4.18 4.15 -36.24
C ASN A 261 -4.20 2.78 -35.57
N MET A 262 -5.05 2.61 -34.54
CA MET A 262 -5.18 1.32 -33.86
C MET A 262 -5.85 0.27 -34.73
N ALA A 263 -6.90 0.63 -35.48
CA ALA A 263 -7.57 -0.26 -36.41
C ALA A 263 -6.62 -0.73 -37.53
N GLY A 264 -5.76 0.16 -38.03
CA GLY A 264 -4.73 -0.17 -39.00
C GLY A 264 -3.70 -1.18 -38.48
N ARG A 265 -3.25 -1.04 -37.22
CA ARG A 265 -2.30 -1.98 -36.59
C ARG A 265 -2.87 -3.36 -36.31
N ALA A 266 -4.19 -3.47 -36.11
CA ALA A 266 -4.86 -4.75 -35.87
C ALA A 266 -5.12 -5.55 -37.17
N SER A 267 -4.97 -4.91 -38.34
CA SER A 267 -5.23 -5.50 -39.65
C SER A 267 -3.95 -6.01 -40.35
N VAL A 268 -2.80 -5.93 -39.69
CA VAL A 268 -1.47 -6.37 -40.14
C VAL A 268 -1.00 -7.53 -39.27
#